data_AF-A0A923E7N1-F1
#
_entry.id   AF-A0A923E7N1-F1
#
_cell.length_a   1.000
_cell.length_b   1.000
_cell.length_c   1.000
_cell.angle_alpha   90.00
_cell.angle_beta   90.00
_cell.angle_gamma   90.00
#
_symmetry.space_group_name_H-M   'P 1'
#
loop_
_entity.id
_entity.type
_entity.pdbx_description
1 polymer ?
#
loop_
_entity_poly.entity_id
_entity_poly.type
_entity_poly.pdbx_seq_one_letter_code
_entity_poly.pdbx_strand_id
1 'polypeptide(L)'
;MFKDDLTNDCNCKPQQVPTCESRVIDPTTLGECDNRCYKPFGRPGPLVVKTPVVLSDVKIQIDMESDIRLEQPAFDIKTIDKHVCITQCHLVPYTNKLFIGGYVQKNIQYSTVECANATSISGDVRHTTVNVPFRCVTPIHFDRKPEFGKTLKIRSNSLDENMLCINNNEDSWVHFNKFNEPIFCELEWAKILETDIFNRNIDCAENFTDENCFRRLTEKMVVYIRIKVLQNQQVFISKPHCEMKMIENYDEDYDEEEYDDYEDVEVGYSNKDGMIGRMLKKEKYY
;
A
#
# COMPACT_ATOMS: atom_id res chain seq x y z
N MET A 1 35.75 -4.83 68.94
CA MET A 1 37.09 -4.46 69.42
C MET A 1 38.05 -5.15 68.45
N PHE A 2 38.63 -4.55 67.43
CA PHE A 2 39.34 -3.26 67.22
C PHE A 2 39.07 -2.78 65.77
N LYS A 3 38.72 -1.51 65.50
CA LYS A 3 39.59 -0.35 65.10
C LYS A 3 40.50 -0.66 63.90
N ASP A 4 40.14 -0.18 62.69
CA ASP A 4 40.36 1.16 62.11
C ASP A 4 41.80 1.35 61.60
N ASP A 5 41.96 1.67 60.30
CA ASP A 5 42.91 2.70 59.86
C ASP A 5 42.59 3.24 58.45
N LEU A 6 42.02 4.45 58.46
CA LEU A 6 42.37 5.68 57.73
C LEU A 6 42.69 5.70 56.21
N THR A 7 41.78 6.42 55.55
CA THR A 7 41.98 7.54 54.60
C THR A 7 42.43 7.27 53.17
N ASN A 8 41.56 7.66 52.23
CA ASN A 8 41.98 8.63 51.21
C ASN A 8 40.82 9.52 50.77
N ASP A 9 41.09 10.83 50.79
CA ASP A 9 40.26 11.88 50.25
C ASP A 9 40.00 11.65 48.76
N CYS A 10 38.73 11.48 48.40
CA CYS A 10 38.24 11.74 47.06
C CYS A 10 36.93 12.50 47.19
N ASN A 11 37.04 13.82 47.12
CA ASN A 11 35.92 14.75 47.10
C ASN A 11 35.22 14.69 45.73
N CYS A 12 34.58 13.55 45.43
CA CYS A 12 33.68 13.40 44.30
C CYS A 12 32.26 13.55 44.85
N LYS A 13 31.67 14.75 44.71
CA LYS A 13 30.21 14.87 44.85
C LYS A 13 29.60 13.94 43.80
N PRO A 14 28.83 12.90 44.18
CA PRO A 14 28.11 12.11 43.19
C PRO A 14 27.11 13.07 42.53
N GLN A 15 27.36 13.44 41.28
CA GLN A 15 26.31 14.01 40.45
C GLN A 15 25.22 12.95 40.38
N GLN A 16 24.06 13.26 40.96
CA GLN A 16 22.88 12.41 40.88
C GLN A 16 22.57 12.21 39.40
N VAL A 17 22.85 11.02 38.89
CA VAL A 17 22.37 10.58 37.58
C VAL A 17 20.85 10.70 37.65
N PRO A 18 20.20 11.53 36.81
CA PRO A 18 18.75 11.65 36.84
C PRO A 18 18.16 10.26 36.64
N THR A 19 17.45 9.78 37.65
CA THR A 19 16.79 8.48 37.63
C THR A 19 15.76 8.49 36.52
N CYS A 20 15.85 7.49 35.64
CA CYS A 20 14.97 7.29 34.51
C CYS A 20 13.50 7.33 34.96
N GLU A 21 12.73 8.31 34.47
CA GLU A 21 11.30 8.47 34.76
C GLU A 21 10.42 7.47 33.98
N SER A 22 11.03 6.72 33.05
CA SER A 22 10.32 5.72 32.26
C SER A 22 9.89 4.57 33.17
N ARG A 23 8.57 4.41 33.31
CA ARG A 23 7.95 3.30 34.02
C ARG A 23 6.78 2.77 33.21
N VAL A 24 6.58 1.45 33.25
CA VAL A 24 5.33 0.87 32.78
C VAL A 24 4.25 1.39 33.73
N ILE A 25 3.34 2.23 33.23
CA ILE A 25 2.35 2.92 34.06
C ILE A 25 1.32 1.90 34.55
N ASP A 26 0.68 1.17 33.62
CA ASP A 26 -0.29 0.13 33.92
C ASP A 26 -0.30 -0.92 32.79
N PRO A 27 0.33 -2.09 32.98
CA PRO A 27 0.23 -3.18 32.01
C PRO A 27 -1.10 -3.91 32.24
N THR A 28 -2.03 -3.80 31.30
CA THR A 28 -3.29 -4.57 31.32
C THR A 28 -3.20 -5.73 30.35
N THR A 29 -3.37 -6.95 30.84
CA THR A 29 -3.54 -8.12 29.99
C THR A 29 -4.98 -8.17 29.51
N LEU A 30 -5.19 -7.94 28.21
CA LEU A 30 -6.50 -8.13 27.58
C LEU A 30 -6.64 -9.62 27.22
N GLY A 31 -7.68 -10.27 27.75
CA GLY A 31 -8.05 -11.63 27.34
C GLY A 31 -8.72 -11.62 25.98
N GLU A 32 -8.58 -12.71 25.24
CA GLU A 32 -9.37 -12.92 24.02
C GLU A 32 -10.86 -13.04 24.38
N CYS A 33 -11.74 -12.42 23.58
CA CYS A 33 -13.18 -12.62 23.70
C CYS A 33 -13.63 -13.70 22.74
N ASP A 34 -14.56 -14.55 23.18
CA ASP A 34 -15.19 -15.53 22.31
C ASP A 34 -15.96 -14.83 21.18
N ASN A 35 -15.79 -15.32 19.95
CA ASN A 35 -16.60 -14.92 18.81
C ASN A 35 -17.20 -16.15 18.12
N ARG A 36 -18.33 -15.94 17.44
CA ARG A 36 -18.91 -16.94 16.53
C ARG A 36 -18.75 -16.44 15.10
N CYS A 37 -18.05 -17.20 14.28
CA CYS A 37 -17.88 -16.91 12.86
C CYS A 37 -19.11 -17.40 12.08
N TYR A 38 -19.86 -16.48 11.50
CA TYR A 38 -20.94 -16.80 10.57
C TYR A 38 -20.43 -16.78 9.12
N LYS A 39 -20.86 -17.74 8.30
CA LYS A 39 -20.54 -17.75 6.88
C LYS A 39 -21.36 -16.66 6.18
N PRO A 40 -20.74 -15.80 5.35
CA PRO A 40 -21.49 -14.83 4.57
C PRO A 40 -22.30 -15.56 3.48
N PHE A 41 -23.57 -15.18 3.35
CA PHE A 41 -24.46 -15.64 2.30
C PHE A 41 -24.88 -14.44 1.43
N GLY A 42 -25.02 -14.66 0.12
CA GLY A 42 -25.44 -13.65 -0.86
C GLY A 42 -26.52 -14.17 -1.81
N ARG A 43 -27.21 -13.28 -2.51
CA ARG A 43 -28.30 -13.70 -3.43
C ARG A 43 -27.75 -14.39 -4.70
N PRO A 44 -28.27 -15.56 -5.10
CA PRO A 44 -27.90 -16.23 -6.33
C PRO A 44 -28.49 -15.51 -7.53
N GLY A 45 -27.74 -15.51 -8.63
CA GLY A 45 -28.28 -15.14 -9.93
C GLY A 45 -27.29 -14.39 -10.80
N PRO A 46 -27.67 -14.15 -12.06
CA PRO A 46 -26.96 -13.19 -12.89
C PRO A 46 -26.96 -11.83 -12.19
N LEU A 47 -25.77 -11.32 -11.88
CA LEU A 47 -25.61 -10.07 -11.15
C LEU A 47 -24.84 -9.07 -12.00
N VAL A 48 -25.38 -7.86 -12.10
CA VAL A 48 -24.69 -6.73 -12.71
C VAL A 48 -24.16 -5.85 -11.58
N VAL A 49 -22.83 -5.79 -11.44
CA VAL A 49 -22.17 -4.97 -10.43
C VAL A 49 -21.25 -3.95 -11.07
N LYS A 50 -20.97 -2.87 -10.33
CA LYS A 50 -19.90 -1.94 -10.66
C LYS A 50 -18.78 -2.13 -9.64
N THR A 51 -17.60 -2.51 -10.11
CA THR A 51 -16.49 -2.91 -9.22
C THR A 51 -15.15 -2.57 -9.86
N PRO A 52 -14.07 -2.36 -9.07
CA PRO A 52 -12.72 -2.20 -9.62
C PRO A 52 -12.32 -3.45 -10.41
N VAL A 53 -12.17 -3.30 -11.72
CA VAL A 53 -11.65 -4.37 -12.56
C VAL A 53 -10.17 -4.16 -12.76
N VAL A 54 -9.39 -5.23 -12.51
CA VAL A 54 -7.95 -5.25 -12.79
C VAL A 54 -7.77 -5.24 -14.30
N LEU A 55 -7.24 -4.15 -14.82
CA LEU A 55 -6.91 -3.99 -16.24
C LEU A 55 -5.56 -4.64 -16.55
N SER A 56 -4.62 -4.57 -15.59
CA SER A 56 -3.27 -5.11 -15.70
C SER A 56 -2.65 -5.29 -14.31
N ASP A 57 -1.84 -6.32 -14.13
CA ASP A 57 -1.02 -6.58 -12.94
C ASP A 57 0.45 -6.62 -13.36
N VAL A 58 1.21 -5.61 -12.94
CA VAL A 58 2.57 -5.39 -13.45
C VAL A 58 3.61 -5.37 -12.34
N LYS A 59 4.69 -6.11 -12.57
CA LYS A 59 5.92 -6.04 -11.78
C LYS A 59 6.93 -5.16 -12.52
N ILE A 60 7.44 -4.13 -11.86
CA ILE A 60 8.36 -3.15 -12.42
C ILE A 60 9.66 -3.19 -11.62
N GLN A 61 10.78 -3.15 -12.32
CA GLN A 61 12.12 -2.99 -11.76
C GLN A 61 12.60 -1.56 -12.02
N ILE A 62 13.12 -0.91 -10.99
CA ILE A 62 13.65 0.45 -11.05
C ILE A 62 15.06 0.42 -10.47
N ASP A 63 16.05 0.64 -11.32
CA ASP A 63 17.46 0.66 -10.93
C ASP A 63 17.90 2.10 -10.67
N MET A 64 18.52 2.33 -9.52
CA MET A 64 18.84 3.67 -9.02
C MET A 64 20.24 3.72 -8.40
N GLU A 65 20.90 4.86 -8.56
CA GLU A 65 22.14 5.20 -7.88
C GLU A 65 21.96 6.58 -7.25
N SER A 66 22.34 6.72 -5.97
CA SER A 66 22.19 7.96 -5.23
C SER A 66 23.38 8.24 -4.33
N ASP A 67 23.88 9.46 -4.39
CA ASP A 67 24.87 9.98 -3.45
C ASP A 67 24.18 10.74 -2.32
N ILE A 68 24.29 10.21 -1.10
CA ILE A 68 23.69 10.80 0.09
C ILE A 68 24.79 11.46 0.92
N ARG A 69 24.60 12.74 1.24
CA ARG A 69 25.47 13.49 2.14
C ARG A 69 24.78 13.69 3.48
N LEU A 70 25.39 13.18 4.54
CA LEU A 70 24.95 13.41 5.91
C LEU A 70 25.30 14.83 6.38
N GLU A 71 24.51 15.34 7.33
CA GLU A 71 24.74 16.66 7.90
C GLU A 71 26.11 16.73 8.57
N GLN A 72 26.46 15.71 9.35
CA GLN A 72 27.76 15.56 10.01
C GLN A 72 28.48 14.27 9.58
N PRO A 73 29.82 14.19 9.71
CA PRO A 73 30.54 12.94 9.50
C PRO A 73 30.03 11.84 10.43
N ALA A 74 29.71 10.69 9.87
CA ALA A 74 29.34 9.49 10.60
C ALA A 74 30.57 8.60 10.79
N PHE A 75 30.68 8.04 11.99
CA PHE A 75 31.59 6.95 12.29
C PHE A 75 31.01 5.61 11.84
N ASP A 76 29.72 5.43 12.13
CA ASP A 76 28.99 4.19 11.92
C ASP A 76 27.50 4.46 11.68
N ILE A 77 26.86 3.62 10.85
CA ILE A 77 25.42 3.63 10.63
C ILE A 77 24.78 2.64 11.61
N LYS A 78 23.79 3.09 12.38
CA LYS A 78 23.06 2.23 13.32
C LYS A 78 21.88 1.52 12.65
N THR A 79 21.08 2.26 11.90
CA THR A 79 19.98 1.69 11.11
C THR A 79 19.62 2.61 9.95
N ILE A 80 19.06 2.04 8.89
CA ILE A 80 18.47 2.77 7.77
C ILE A 80 17.11 2.14 7.46
N ASP A 81 16.03 2.76 7.93
CA ASP A 81 14.69 2.33 7.58
C ASP A 81 14.30 2.91 6.21
N LYS A 82 13.71 2.09 5.34
CA LYS A 82 13.40 2.47 3.96
C LYS A 82 11.93 2.21 3.62
N HIS A 83 11.29 3.16 2.96
CA HIS A 83 9.92 3.06 2.48
C HIS A 83 9.79 3.55 1.04
N VAL A 84 9.06 2.81 0.21
CA VAL A 84 8.76 3.23 -1.17
C VAL A 84 7.42 3.96 -1.18
N CYS A 85 7.41 5.19 -1.69
CA CYS A 85 6.22 6.01 -1.84
C CYS A 85 5.97 6.31 -3.31
N ILE A 86 4.83 5.87 -3.84
CA ILE A 86 4.37 6.21 -5.19
C ILE A 86 3.52 7.48 -5.12
N THR A 87 3.97 8.54 -5.79
CA THR A 87 3.27 9.83 -5.84
C THR A 87 2.52 10.04 -7.15
N GLN A 88 2.92 9.33 -8.20
CA GLN A 88 2.31 9.39 -9.52
C GLN A 88 2.20 7.99 -10.11
N CYS A 89 1.01 7.61 -10.56
CA CYS A 89 0.80 6.42 -11.39
C CYS A 89 -0.34 6.70 -12.36
N HIS A 90 0.01 7.01 -13.62
CA HIS A 90 -0.94 7.46 -14.63
C HIS A 90 -0.73 6.74 -15.95
N LEU A 91 -1.82 6.14 -16.46
CA LEU A 91 -1.84 5.59 -17.80
C LEU A 91 -2.08 6.71 -18.81
N VAL A 92 -1.25 6.80 -19.85
CA VAL A 92 -1.54 7.66 -21.00
C VAL A 92 -2.52 6.95 -21.94
N PRO A 93 -3.72 7.50 -22.18
CA PRO A 93 -4.74 6.87 -23.02
C PRO A 93 -4.22 6.51 -24.41
N TYR A 94 -4.68 5.38 -24.96
CA TYR A 94 -4.34 4.88 -26.30
C TYR A 94 -2.86 4.56 -26.56
N THR A 95 -1.97 4.67 -25.56
CA THR A 95 -0.52 4.39 -25.74
C THR A 95 -0.02 3.16 -25.02
N ASN A 96 -0.82 2.59 -24.12
CA ASN A 96 -0.45 1.49 -23.20
C ASN A 96 0.81 1.81 -22.36
N LYS A 97 1.13 3.09 -22.14
CA LYS A 97 2.28 3.54 -21.35
C LYS A 97 1.84 4.00 -19.97
N LEU A 98 2.36 3.36 -18.93
CA LEU A 98 2.14 3.72 -17.53
C LEU A 98 3.31 4.57 -17.05
N PHE A 99 3.02 5.81 -16.65
CA PHE A 99 3.97 6.75 -16.07
C PHE A 99 3.94 6.62 -14.56
N ILE A 100 5.10 6.38 -13.97
CA ILE A 100 5.26 6.14 -12.55
C ILE A 100 6.28 7.12 -11.99
N GLY A 101 5.92 7.75 -10.87
CA GLY A 101 6.77 8.65 -10.13
C GLY A 101 6.62 8.40 -8.64
N GLY A 102 7.72 8.56 -7.92
CA GLY A 102 7.76 8.30 -6.50
C GLY A 102 9.11 8.66 -5.90
N TYR A 103 9.32 8.20 -4.67
CA TYR A 103 10.60 8.28 -4.00
C TYR A 103 10.78 7.12 -3.02
N VAL A 104 12.04 6.80 -2.74
CA VAL A 104 12.40 5.95 -1.60
C VAL A 104 12.75 6.88 -0.44
N GLN A 105 11.92 6.90 0.59
CA GLN A 105 12.22 7.59 1.84
C GLN A 105 13.18 6.74 2.66
N LYS A 106 14.24 7.35 3.15
CA LYS A 106 15.25 6.72 3.98
C LYS A 106 15.41 7.48 5.26
N ASN A 107 15.28 6.77 6.37
CA ASN A 107 15.44 7.26 7.73
C ASN A 107 16.76 6.71 8.26
N ILE A 108 17.83 7.50 8.14
CA ILE A 108 19.19 7.10 8.48
C ILE A 108 19.47 7.50 9.92
N GLN A 109 19.89 6.56 10.76
CA GLN A 109 20.43 6.84 12.09
C GLN A 109 21.91 6.48 12.13
N TYR A 110 22.75 7.40 12.62
CA TYR A 110 24.20 7.26 12.59
C TYR A 110 24.86 7.87 13.82
N SER A 111 26.01 7.32 14.22
CA SER A 111 26.80 7.87 15.32
C SER A 111 27.89 8.80 14.80
N THR A 112 28.10 9.90 15.52
CA THR A 112 29.17 10.87 15.31
C THR A 112 30.34 10.59 16.26
N VAL A 113 31.46 11.29 16.05
CA VAL A 113 32.60 11.27 16.98
C VAL A 113 32.77 12.67 17.54
N GLU A 114 32.68 12.79 18.86
CA GLU A 114 32.96 14.03 19.58
C GLU A 114 34.30 13.96 20.31
N CYS A 115 34.59 12.82 20.94
CA CYS A 115 35.90 12.58 21.53
C CYS A 115 36.36 11.13 21.31
N ALA A 116 37.67 10.97 21.14
CA ALA A 116 38.33 9.69 20.95
C ALA A 116 39.67 9.69 21.67
N ASN A 117 39.97 8.59 22.37
CA ASN A 117 41.27 8.29 22.97
C ASN A 117 41.65 6.83 22.67
N ALA A 118 42.80 6.38 23.16
CA ALA A 118 43.32 5.03 22.89
C ALA A 118 42.41 3.88 23.31
N THR A 119 41.45 4.10 24.21
CA THR A 119 40.62 3.04 24.80
C THR A 119 39.13 3.23 24.60
N SER A 120 38.67 4.39 24.12
CA SER A 120 37.26 4.74 24.01
C SER A 120 36.99 5.79 22.95
N ILE A 121 35.79 5.71 22.39
CA ILE A 121 35.20 6.66 21.45
C ILE A 121 33.80 7.04 21.95
N SER A 122 33.44 8.32 21.87
CA SER A 122 32.15 8.82 22.30
C SER A 122 31.63 9.88 21.33
N GLY A 123 30.32 9.90 21.15
CA GLY A 123 29.61 10.90 20.36
C GLY A 123 28.11 10.60 20.28
N ASP A 124 27.39 11.50 19.64
CA ASP A 124 25.93 11.47 19.57
C ASP A 124 25.40 10.52 18.49
N VAL A 125 24.21 9.98 18.72
CA VAL A 125 23.39 9.35 17.67
C VAL A 125 22.49 10.41 17.04
N ARG A 126 22.63 10.58 15.74
CA ARG A 126 21.87 11.54 14.93
C ARG A 126 20.98 10.85 13.93
N HIS A 127 20.00 11.60 13.44
CA HIS A 127 19.02 11.14 12.47
C HIS A 127 18.98 12.05 11.24
N THR A 128 18.79 11.48 10.06
CA THR A 128 18.59 12.21 8.81
C THR A 128 17.59 11.46 7.93
N THR A 129 16.51 12.13 7.55
CA THR A 129 15.55 11.63 6.55
C THR A 129 15.85 12.20 5.19
N VAL A 130 15.96 11.34 4.17
CA VAL A 130 16.10 11.76 2.77
C VAL A 130 15.07 11.06 1.89
N ASN A 131 14.55 11.76 0.89
CA ASN A 131 13.68 11.20 -0.13
C ASN A 131 14.46 11.11 -1.43
N VAL A 132 14.74 9.90 -1.91
CA VAL A 132 15.44 9.67 -3.18
C VAL A 132 14.41 9.49 -4.30
N PRO A 133 14.21 10.48 -5.18
CA PRO A 133 13.14 10.44 -6.18
C PRO A 133 13.45 9.48 -7.33
N PHE A 134 12.40 8.90 -7.90
CA PHE A 134 12.47 8.14 -9.15
C PHE A 134 11.30 8.45 -10.07
N ARG A 135 11.54 8.28 -11.37
CA ARG A 135 10.53 8.38 -12.42
C ARG A 135 10.83 7.33 -13.47
N CYS A 136 9.82 6.58 -13.89
CA CYS A 136 9.95 5.63 -14.99
C CYS A 136 8.67 5.56 -15.82
N VAL A 137 8.81 5.02 -17.02
CA VAL A 137 7.68 4.74 -17.92
C VAL A 137 7.81 3.30 -18.35
N THR A 138 6.72 2.54 -18.24
CA THR A 138 6.70 1.14 -18.63
C THR A 138 5.53 0.87 -19.59
N PRO A 139 5.73 0.10 -20.66
CA PRO A 139 4.62 -0.44 -21.43
C PRO A 139 3.88 -1.49 -20.60
N ILE A 140 2.55 -1.50 -20.65
CA ILE A 140 1.72 -2.49 -19.96
C ILE A 140 0.85 -3.26 -20.95
N HIS A 141 0.60 -4.53 -20.63
CA HIS A 141 -0.37 -5.36 -21.34
C HIS A 141 -1.70 -5.36 -20.60
N PHE A 142 -2.80 -5.25 -21.33
CA PHE A 142 -4.13 -5.23 -20.75
C PHE A 142 -4.80 -6.59 -20.87
N ASP A 143 -5.09 -7.23 -19.74
CA ASP A 143 -5.96 -8.40 -19.68
C ASP A 143 -7.40 -7.99 -20.03
N ARG A 144 -7.79 -6.78 -19.60
CA ARG A 144 -9.05 -6.13 -19.97
C ARG A 144 -8.80 -4.69 -20.40
N LYS A 145 -9.40 -4.29 -21.52
CA LYS A 145 -9.20 -2.94 -22.06
C LYS A 145 -9.82 -1.88 -21.14
N PRO A 146 -9.13 -0.74 -20.95
CA PRO A 146 -9.73 0.42 -20.31
C PRO A 146 -10.91 0.95 -21.14
N GLU A 147 -11.92 1.44 -20.45
CA GLU A 147 -13.02 2.17 -21.07
C GLU A 147 -12.65 3.66 -21.10
N PHE A 148 -12.48 4.23 -22.29
CA PHE A 148 -12.28 5.67 -22.47
C PHE A 148 -13.57 6.39 -22.85
N GLY A 149 -13.76 7.59 -22.29
CA GLY A 149 -14.86 8.47 -22.64
C GLY A 149 -14.79 8.87 -24.11
N LYS A 150 -15.93 9.27 -24.68
CA LYS A 150 -16.03 9.72 -26.07
C LYS A 150 -16.79 11.02 -26.16
N THR A 151 -16.20 12.00 -26.85
CA THR A 151 -16.90 13.22 -27.26
C THR A 151 -17.10 13.18 -28.77
N LEU A 152 -18.33 13.38 -29.19
CA LEU A 152 -18.74 13.46 -30.59
C LEU A 152 -19.49 14.78 -30.80
N LYS A 153 -19.08 15.54 -31.80
CA LYS A 153 -19.82 16.70 -32.32
C LYS A 153 -20.14 16.41 -33.77
N ILE A 154 -21.42 16.16 -34.06
CA ILE A 154 -21.88 15.81 -35.40
C ILE A 154 -22.77 16.94 -35.89
N ARG A 155 -22.51 17.42 -37.12
CA ARG A 155 -23.43 18.35 -37.78
C ARG A 155 -24.60 17.55 -38.34
N SER A 156 -25.81 17.87 -37.92
CA SER A 156 -27.03 17.31 -38.49
C SER A 156 -27.40 18.14 -39.71
N ASN A 157 -27.12 17.62 -40.90
CA ASN A 157 -27.51 18.27 -42.14
C ASN A 157 -28.93 17.83 -42.51
N SER A 158 -29.87 18.75 -42.50
CA SER A 158 -31.18 18.58 -43.14
C SER A 158 -31.08 18.94 -44.62
N LEU A 159 -31.94 18.34 -45.44
CA LEU A 159 -32.13 18.77 -46.83
C LEU A 159 -33.00 20.04 -46.86
N ASP A 160 -32.84 20.84 -47.91
CA ASP A 160 -33.70 22.00 -48.15
C ASP A 160 -35.15 21.59 -48.45
N GLU A 161 -36.08 22.55 -48.46
CA GLU A 161 -37.50 22.29 -48.71
C GLU A 161 -37.75 21.57 -50.05
N ASN A 162 -36.84 21.70 -51.02
CA ASN A 162 -36.91 21.05 -52.33
C ASN A 162 -36.30 19.64 -52.34
N MET A 163 -35.68 19.18 -51.25
CA MET A 163 -34.94 17.90 -51.13
C MET A 163 -33.79 17.74 -52.13
N LEU A 164 -33.30 18.84 -52.72
CA LEU A 164 -32.29 18.82 -53.78
C LEU A 164 -30.90 19.17 -53.26
N CYS A 165 -30.81 20.01 -52.23
CA CYS A 165 -29.55 20.50 -51.68
C CYS A 165 -29.53 20.38 -50.16
N ILE A 166 -28.33 20.38 -49.59
CA ILE A 166 -28.14 20.51 -48.13
C ILE A 166 -28.63 21.90 -47.72
N ASN A 167 -29.48 21.97 -46.69
CA ASN A 167 -29.94 23.24 -46.15
C ASN A 167 -28.79 23.97 -45.45
N ASN A 168 -28.40 25.12 -45.99
CA ASN A 168 -27.33 25.97 -45.44
C ASN A 168 -27.86 27.11 -44.55
N ASN A 169 -29.18 27.24 -44.41
CA ASN A 169 -29.81 28.31 -43.63
C ASN A 169 -29.95 27.94 -42.14
N GLU A 170 -29.79 26.67 -41.79
CA GLU A 170 -29.88 26.17 -40.41
C GLU A 170 -28.67 25.31 -40.06
N ASP A 171 -28.00 25.65 -38.96
CA ASP A 171 -26.90 24.87 -38.40
C ASP A 171 -27.39 24.06 -37.19
N SER A 172 -27.72 22.79 -37.43
CA SER A 172 -28.08 21.85 -36.37
C SER A 172 -26.88 21.00 -35.95
N TRP A 173 -26.63 20.90 -34.64
CA TRP A 173 -25.50 20.16 -34.07
C TRP A 173 -25.98 19.16 -33.02
N VAL A 174 -25.42 17.95 -33.06
CA VAL A 174 -25.55 16.95 -31.99
C VAL A 174 -24.24 16.91 -31.22
N HIS A 175 -24.32 17.26 -29.94
CA HIS A 175 -23.23 17.16 -28.99
C HIS A 175 -23.44 15.92 -28.11
N PHE A 176 -22.50 14.98 -28.14
CA PHE A 176 -22.53 13.78 -27.31
C PHE A 176 -21.24 13.70 -26.48
N ASN A 177 -21.38 13.60 -25.17
CA ASN A 177 -20.29 13.42 -24.22
C ASN A 177 -20.56 12.18 -23.37
N LYS A 178 -19.74 11.13 -23.56
CA LYS A 178 -19.71 9.96 -22.69
C LYS A 178 -18.54 10.09 -21.73
N PHE A 179 -18.84 10.24 -20.44
CA PHE A 179 -17.86 10.25 -19.36
C PHE A 179 -17.61 8.84 -18.85
N ASN A 180 -16.38 8.56 -18.44
CA ASN A 180 -15.99 7.28 -17.85
C ASN A 180 -15.19 7.51 -16.56
N GLU A 181 -15.07 6.46 -15.77
CA GLU A 181 -14.30 6.51 -14.53
C GLU A 181 -12.79 6.60 -14.78
N PRO A 182 -12.05 7.29 -13.90
CA PRO A 182 -10.61 7.38 -14.01
C PRO A 182 -9.97 6.01 -13.79
N ILE A 183 -8.84 5.81 -14.46
CA ILE A 183 -7.96 4.68 -14.23
C ILE A 183 -7.05 5.06 -13.05
N PHE A 184 -6.93 4.18 -12.08
CA PHE A 184 -6.10 4.39 -10.91
C PHE A 184 -5.19 3.17 -10.68
N CYS A 185 -4.21 3.35 -9.81
CA CYS A 185 -3.23 2.31 -9.49
C CYS A 185 -3.30 1.96 -8.02
N GLU A 186 -3.05 0.69 -7.72
CA GLU A 186 -2.91 0.18 -6.36
C GLU A 186 -1.54 -0.50 -6.24
N LEU A 187 -0.75 -0.07 -5.26
CA LEU A 187 0.54 -0.69 -4.94
C LEU A 187 0.29 -1.89 -4.02
N GLU A 188 0.62 -3.10 -4.47
CA GLU A 188 0.49 -4.30 -3.64
C GLU A 188 1.69 -4.48 -2.71
N TRP A 189 2.89 -4.40 -3.28
CA TRP A 189 4.13 -4.56 -2.53
C TRP A 189 5.30 -3.88 -3.21
N ALA A 190 6.32 -3.60 -2.41
CA ALA A 190 7.62 -3.11 -2.86
C ALA A 190 8.73 -3.93 -2.20
N LYS A 191 9.85 -4.12 -2.92
CA LYS A 191 11.04 -4.81 -2.45
C LYS A 191 12.26 -4.03 -2.89
N ILE A 192 13.17 -3.75 -1.97
CA ILE A 192 14.43 -3.06 -2.23
C ILE A 192 15.57 -4.06 -2.09
N LEU A 193 16.49 -4.05 -3.05
CA LEU A 193 17.80 -4.72 -2.97
C LEU A 193 18.87 -3.64 -3.14
N GLU A 194 19.91 -3.62 -2.31
CA GLU A 194 20.83 -2.49 -2.29
C GLU A 194 22.25 -2.84 -1.89
N THR A 195 23.15 -1.89 -2.11
CA THR A 195 24.53 -1.92 -1.63
C THR A 195 24.96 -0.48 -1.33
N ASP A 196 25.41 -0.26 -0.10
CA ASP A 196 25.94 1.02 0.39
C ASP A 196 27.47 1.04 0.30
N ILE A 197 28.02 2.11 -0.26
CA ILE A 197 29.47 2.34 -0.39
C ILE A 197 29.82 3.59 0.43
N PHE A 198 30.52 3.41 1.54
CA PHE A 198 30.88 4.50 2.45
C PHE A 198 32.20 5.17 2.03
N ASN A 199 32.18 6.49 1.82
CA ASN A 199 33.38 7.25 1.48
C ASN A 199 34.12 7.68 2.76
N ARG A 200 34.92 6.75 3.32
CA ARG A 200 35.69 6.94 4.56
C ARG A 200 36.96 7.76 4.31
N ASN A 201 36.80 9.08 4.20
CA ASN A 201 37.87 10.01 3.86
C ASN A 201 38.07 11.14 4.88
N ILE A 202 37.48 11.02 6.07
CA ILE A 202 37.57 12.03 7.13
C ILE A 202 38.20 11.40 8.37
N ASP A 203 39.39 11.87 8.73
CA ASP A 203 40.03 11.48 9.98
C ASP A 203 39.19 12.03 11.15
N CYS A 204 38.76 11.15 12.04
CA CYS A 204 37.85 11.50 13.14
C CYS A 204 38.13 10.77 14.44
N ALA A 205 38.93 9.70 14.39
CA ALA A 205 39.18 8.80 15.51
C ALA A 205 40.63 8.28 15.51
N GLU A 206 41.60 9.08 15.05
CA GLU A 206 43.01 8.67 14.84
C GLU A 206 43.63 7.96 16.04
N ASN A 207 43.24 8.33 17.27
CA ASN A 207 43.79 7.73 18.49
C ASN A 207 43.12 6.39 18.87
N PHE A 208 41.97 6.04 18.29
CA PHE A 208 41.16 4.87 18.67
C PHE A 208 41.15 3.77 17.60
N THR A 209 41.06 4.13 16.31
CA THR A 209 40.99 3.19 15.19
C THR A 209 41.57 3.80 13.91
N ASP A 210 42.07 2.94 13.02
CA ASP A 210 42.49 3.33 11.67
C ASP A 210 41.28 3.56 10.73
N GLU A 211 40.06 3.30 11.19
CA GLU A 211 38.85 3.56 10.41
C GLU A 211 38.47 5.05 10.40
N ASN A 212 38.47 5.61 9.19
CA ASN A 212 38.01 6.97 8.96
C ASN A 212 36.49 7.09 8.97
N CYS A 213 36.00 8.27 9.37
CA CYS A 213 34.61 8.65 9.22
C CYS A 213 34.26 8.94 7.77
N PHE A 214 32.97 8.88 7.46
CA PHE A 214 32.41 9.23 6.16
C PHE A 214 31.29 10.24 6.34
N ARG A 215 31.21 11.21 5.45
CA ARG A 215 30.05 12.13 5.37
C ARG A 215 29.18 11.85 4.15
N ARG A 216 29.72 11.13 3.18
CA ARG A 216 29.04 10.76 1.94
C ARG A 216 29.00 9.24 1.83
N LEU A 217 27.84 8.74 1.42
CA LEU A 217 27.66 7.35 1.02
C LEU A 217 27.03 7.32 -0.38
N THR A 218 27.53 6.42 -1.22
CA THR A 218 26.98 6.14 -2.53
C THR A 218 26.20 4.84 -2.42
N GLU A 219 24.90 4.91 -2.65
CA GLU A 219 24.03 3.74 -2.63
C GLU A 219 23.64 3.38 -4.06
N LYS A 220 23.72 2.08 -4.38
CA LYS A 220 23.13 1.48 -5.57
C LYS A 220 21.97 0.59 -5.12
N MET A 221 20.78 0.81 -5.65
CA MET A 221 19.60 0.02 -5.30
C MET A 221 18.76 -0.38 -6.51
N VAL A 222 18.13 -1.54 -6.40
CA VAL A 222 17.14 -2.09 -7.31
C VAL A 222 15.83 -2.20 -6.58
N VAL A 223 14.84 -1.42 -6.99
CA VAL A 223 13.51 -1.39 -6.41
C VAL A 223 12.55 -2.17 -7.31
N TYR A 224 11.96 -3.24 -6.77
CA TYR A 224 10.87 -3.94 -7.40
C TYR A 224 9.54 -3.48 -6.81
N ILE A 225 8.58 -3.12 -7.65
CA ILE A 225 7.21 -2.81 -7.23
C ILE A 225 6.23 -3.65 -8.01
N ARG A 226 5.14 -4.07 -7.38
CA ARG A 226 3.98 -4.67 -8.05
C ARG A 226 2.78 -3.75 -7.93
N ILE A 227 2.25 -3.36 -9.08
CA ILE A 227 1.13 -2.42 -9.19
C ILE A 227 0.00 -3.08 -9.96
N LYS A 228 -1.22 -2.95 -9.43
CA LYS A 228 -2.45 -3.21 -10.16
C LYS A 228 -2.96 -1.93 -10.80
N VAL A 229 -3.24 -1.97 -12.09
CA VAL A 229 -3.92 -0.89 -12.83
C VAL A 229 -5.39 -1.24 -12.88
N LEU A 230 -6.24 -0.36 -12.35
CA LEU A 230 -7.64 -0.63 -12.07
C LEU A 230 -8.55 0.44 -12.67
N GLN A 231 -9.77 0.05 -13.00
CA GLN A 231 -10.86 0.98 -13.34
C GLN A 231 -12.17 0.37 -12.87
N ASN A 232 -13.06 1.16 -12.26
CA ASN A 232 -14.39 0.65 -11.96
C ASN A 232 -15.18 0.48 -13.25
N GLN A 233 -15.60 -0.75 -13.52
CA GLN A 233 -16.38 -1.08 -14.70
C GLN A 233 -17.63 -1.85 -14.28
N GLN A 234 -18.68 -1.74 -15.10
CA GLN A 234 -19.86 -2.56 -14.94
C GLN A 234 -19.56 -3.96 -15.49
N VAL A 235 -19.76 -4.98 -14.65
CA VAL A 235 -19.48 -6.38 -14.99
C VAL A 235 -20.72 -7.21 -14.76
N PHE A 236 -20.92 -8.19 -15.63
CA PHE A 236 -21.94 -9.20 -15.49
C PHE A 236 -21.29 -10.47 -14.94
N ILE A 237 -21.72 -10.87 -13.74
CA ILE A 237 -21.33 -12.13 -13.11
C ILE A 237 -22.42 -13.13 -13.46
N SER A 238 -22.08 -14.11 -14.30
CA SER A 238 -23.01 -15.17 -14.67
C SER A 238 -23.28 -16.11 -13.48
N LYS A 239 -24.45 -16.74 -13.48
CA LYS A 239 -24.77 -17.80 -12.52
C LYS A 239 -23.70 -18.91 -12.62
N PRO A 240 -23.07 -19.33 -11.51
CA PRO A 240 -22.09 -20.40 -11.54
C PRO A 240 -22.76 -21.73 -11.92
N HIS A 241 -22.11 -22.51 -12.80
CA HIS A 241 -22.52 -23.88 -13.13
C HIS A 241 -21.97 -24.84 -12.09
N CYS A 242 -22.57 -24.92 -10.91
CA CYS A 242 -22.19 -25.91 -9.90
C CYS A 242 -23.40 -26.38 -9.09
N GLU A 243 -23.36 -27.64 -8.69
CA GLU A 243 -24.30 -28.22 -7.72
C GLU A 243 -24.09 -27.55 -6.36
N MET A 244 -25.19 -27.12 -5.72
CA MET A 244 -25.19 -26.44 -4.43
C MET A 244 -25.72 -27.40 -3.37
N LYS A 245 -24.99 -27.53 -2.25
CA LYS A 245 -25.48 -28.29 -1.09
C LYS A 245 -26.35 -27.38 -0.24
N MET A 246 -27.62 -27.75 -0.06
CA MET A 246 -28.49 -27.06 0.89
C MET A 246 -28.06 -27.43 2.31
N ILE A 247 -27.85 -26.43 3.16
CA ILE A 247 -27.66 -26.63 4.60
C ILE A 247 -29.03 -26.46 5.25
N GLU A 248 -29.49 -27.50 5.92
CA GLU A 248 -30.62 -27.39 6.84
C GLU A 248 -30.13 -26.64 8.09
N ASN A 249 -30.85 -25.59 8.51
CA ASN A 249 -30.52 -24.87 9.72
C ASN A 249 -30.56 -25.86 10.90
N TYR A 250 -29.41 -26.16 11.48
CA TYR A 250 -29.31 -26.76 12.82
C TYR A 250 -29.59 -25.69 13.88
N ASP A 251 -30.75 -25.04 13.81
CA ASP A 251 -31.37 -24.45 14.97
C ASP A 251 -32.51 -25.41 15.34
N GLU A 252 -32.15 -26.49 16.05
CA GLU A 252 -33.09 -27.29 16.82
C GLU A 252 -33.75 -26.35 17.83
N ASP A 253 -35.04 -26.02 17.62
CA ASP A 253 -36.04 -25.71 18.66
C ASP A 253 -37.24 -24.93 18.07
N TYR A 254 -37.89 -25.38 16.99
CA TYR A 254 -39.28 -24.94 16.71
C TYR A 254 -40.07 -26.03 16.01
N ASP A 255 -41.19 -26.40 16.64
CA ASP A 255 -42.12 -27.45 16.28
C ASP A 255 -42.63 -27.37 14.82
N GLU A 256 -42.85 -28.55 14.23
CA GLU A 256 -43.55 -28.76 12.97
C GLU A 256 -44.93 -28.10 13.01
N GLU A 257 -45.20 -27.16 12.10
CA GLU A 257 -46.47 -27.09 11.36
C GLU A 257 -46.44 -26.05 10.22
N GLU A 258 -47.13 -26.44 9.13
CA GLU A 258 -47.58 -25.67 7.96
C GLU A 258 -46.64 -25.32 6.79
N TYR A 259 -47.12 -25.75 5.60
CA TYR A 259 -46.61 -25.46 4.26
C TYR A 259 -46.72 -23.97 3.92
N ASP A 260 -45.66 -23.38 3.36
CA ASP A 260 -45.78 -22.17 2.53
C ASP A 260 -44.56 -22.01 1.60
N ASP A 261 -44.81 -21.48 0.40
CA ASP A 261 -43.92 -21.25 -0.76
C ASP A 261 -42.47 -20.83 -0.42
N TYR A 262 -41.50 -21.64 -0.84
CA TYR A 262 -40.07 -21.28 -0.82
C TYR A 262 -39.75 -20.42 -2.06
N GLU A 263 -39.36 -19.17 -1.90
CA GLU A 263 -38.97 -18.34 -3.06
C GLU A 263 -37.60 -17.65 -3.02
N ASP A 264 -36.84 -17.67 -1.92
CA ASP A 264 -35.50 -17.06 -1.92
C ASP A 264 -34.45 -17.95 -1.24
N VAL A 265 -33.39 -18.28 -1.98
CA VAL A 265 -32.20 -18.99 -1.51
C VAL A 265 -31.07 -17.98 -1.39
N GLU A 266 -30.25 -18.04 -0.34
CA GLU A 266 -28.95 -17.37 -0.32
C GLU A 266 -27.82 -18.38 -0.41
N VAL A 267 -26.70 -17.97 -1.01
CA VAL A 267 -25.55 -18.82 -1.32
C VAL A 267 -24.32 -18.34 -0.61
N GLY A 268 -23.61 -19.25 0.03
CA GLY A 268 -22.30 -19.04 0.63
C GLY A 268 -21.27 -20.02 0.09
N TYR A 269 -20.05 -19.96 0.63
CA TYR A 269 -18.97 -20.88 0.33
C TYR A 269 -18.37 -21.49 1.60
N SER A 270 -18.04 -22.77 1.55
CA SER A 270 -17.44 -23.58 2.62
C SER A 270 -16.25 -24.35 2.07
N ASN A 271 -15.08 -24.28 2.72
CA ASN A 271 -13.90 -25.05 2.28
C ASN A 271 -14.12 -26.58 2.28
N LYS A 272 -15.04 -27.09 3.12
CA LYS A 272 -15.38 -28.52 3.19
C LYS A 272 -16.45 -28.94 2.18
N ASP A 273 -17.42 -28.06 1.93
CA ASP A 273 -18.67 -28.41 1.23
C ASP A 273 -18.82 -27.73 -0.13
N GLY A 274 -17.93 -26.81 -0.49
CA GLY A 274 -18.02 -26.00 -1.69
C GLY A 274 -19.09 -24.91 -1.58
N MET A 275 -19.91 -24.75 -2.63
CA MET A 275 -21.05 -23.83 -2.59
C MET A 275 -22.17 -24.40 -1.71
N ILE A 276 -22.66 -23.57 -0.79
CA ILE A 276 -23.71 -23.93 0.16
C ILE A 276 -24.90 -22.99 -0.01
N GLY A 277 -26.12 -23.50 0.15
CA GLY A 277 -27.35 -22.73 0.07
C GLY A 277 -28.10 -22.75 1.40
N ARG A 278 -28.75 -21.64 1.77
CA ARG A 278 -29.77 -21.63 2.83
C ARG A 278 -31.09 -21.06 2.29
N MET A 279 -32.20 -21.62 2.72
CA MET A 279 -33.53 -21.06 2.42
C MET A 279 -33.81 -19.85 3.32
N LEU A 280 -34.41 -18.81 2.77
CA LEU A 280 -35.01 -17.72 3.53
C LEU A 280 -36.49 -18.02 3.75
N LYS A 281 -36.94 -18.00 5.01
CA LYS A 281 -38.38 -17.93 5.31
C LYS A 281 -38.83 -16.49 5.06
N LYS A 282 -39.84 -16.26 4.21
CA LYS A 282 -40.49 -14.96 4.09
C LYS A 282 -41.28 -14.70 5.38
N GLU A 283 -40.89 -13.70 6.17
CA GLU A 283 -41.75 -13.19 7.23
C GLU A 283 -42.99 -12.54 6.57
N LYS A 284 -44.17 -13.14 6.75
CA LYS A 284 -45.44 -12.50 6.38
C LYS A 284 -45.64 -11.29 7.29
N TYR A 285 -45.33 -10.08 6.82
CA TYR A 285 -45.82 -8.85 7.43
C TYR A 285 -47.33 -8.78 7.21
N TYR A 286 -48.10 -9.10 8.25
CA TYR A 286 -49.55 -8.83 8.31
C TYR A 286 -49.81 -7.38 8.70
#